data_AF-A0A3Q2QYT6-F1
#
_entry.id   AF-A0A3Q2QYT6-F1
#
_cell.length_a   1.000
_cell.length_b   1.000
_cell.length_c   1.000
_cell.angle_alpha   90.00
_cell.angle_beta   90.00
_cell.angle_gamma   90.00
#
_symmetry.space_group_name_H-M   'P 1'
#
loop_
_entity.id
_entity.type
_entity.pdbx_description
1 polymer ?
#
loop_
_entity_poly.entity_id
_entity_poly.type
_entity_poly.pdbx_seq_one_letter_code
_entity_poly.pdbx_strand_id
1 'polypeptide(L)'
;ICIECSGIHRNLGTHLSRVRSLDLDEWPLELIKVMSAIGNELANGVWEANAQGRLKPGPDASREERERWIRAKYEQRLFLASLPCADLPLGQQLLRATAEEDLRAVVLLLAHGSRQQVNETYGDGCTALHLAGHKGNVVLLQLLIWYGVDPTARDAHGNSAMAYARQSSSQECVDVLAQYGCTDERYPLMATPNLSRRNTNRNNSCSSRFPTIICGF
;
A
#
# COMPACT_ATOMS: atom_id res chain seq x y z
N ILE A 1 -12.11 10.46 -5.81
CA ILE A 1 -12.83 10.04 -7.05
C ILE A 1 -14.29 10.47 -6.94
N CYS A 2 -15.07 10.57 -8.01
CA CYS A 2 -16.49 10.94 -7.88
C CYS A 2 -17.35 9.74 -7.43
N ILE A 3 -18.60 10.01 -7.05
CA ILE A 3 -19.59 9.01 -6.61
C ILE A 3 -19.75 7.87 -7.63
N GLU A 4 -19.91 8.19 -8.92
CA GLU A 4 -20.06 7.17 -9.96
C GLU A 4 -18.83 6.28 -10.12
N CYS A 5 -17.63 6.89 -10.22
CA CYS A 5 -16.38 6.16 -10.29
C CYS A 5 -16.18 5.27 -9.04
N SER A 6 -16.58 5.77 -7.86
CA SER A 6 -16.53 4.99 -6.62
C SER A 6 -17.36 3.70 -6.69
N GLY A 7 -18.52 3.75 -7.34
CA GLY A 7 -19.36 2.58 -7.58
C GLY A 7 -18.68 1.54 -8.48
N ILE A 8 -17.99 2.00 -9.53
CA ILE A 8 -17.21 1.11 -10.42
C ILE A 8 -16.03 0.50 -9.66
N HIS A 9 -15.30 1.28 -8.87
CA HIS A 9 -14.17 0.80 -8.06
C HIS A 9 -14.60 -0.29 -7.06
N ARG A 10 -15.80 -0.17 -6.46
CA ARG A 10 -16.37 -1.22 -5.59
C ARG A 10 -16.57 -2.54 -6.36
N ASN A 11 -16.96 -2.47 -7.64
CA ASN A 11 -17.18 -3.65 -8.49
C ASN A 11 -15.88 -4.34 -8.93
N LEU A 12 -14.72 -3.68 -8.85
CA LEU A 12 -13.42 -4.32 -9.10
C LEU A 12 -13.03 -5.31 -7.98
N GLY A 13 -13.59 -5.13 -6.79
CA GLY A 13 -13.26 -5.91 -5.59
C GLY A 13 -12.10 -5.34 -4.79
N THR A 14 -12.09 -5.68 -3.50
CA THR A 14 -11.19 -5.12 -2.47
C THR A 14 -9.71 -5.47 -2.63
N HIS A 15 -9.41 -6.44 -3.50
CA HIS A 15 -8.05 -6.82 -3.87
C HIS A 15 -7.42 -5.89 -4.92
N LEU A 16 -8.26 -5.13 -5.66
CA LEU A 16 -7.79 -4.11 -6.59
C LEU A 16 -7.98 -2.72 -6.00
N SER A 17 -9.19 -2.43 -5.50
CA SER A 17 -9.50 -1.10 -4.96
C SER A 17 -10.27 -1.18 -3.65
N ARG A 18 -9.80 -0.43 -2.66
CA ARG A 18 -10.58 -0.10 -1.45
C ARG A 18 -11.04 1.34 -1.55
N VAL A 19 -12.33 1.54 -1.38
CA VAL A 19 -13.00 2.84 -1.51
C VAL A 19 -13.46 3.28 -0.12
N ARG A 20 -13.20 4.54 0.21
CA ARG A 20 -13.69 5.20 1.43
C ARG A 20 -14.30 6.55 1.09
N SER A 21 -15.37 6.93 1.77
CA SER A 21 -15.98 8.25 1.66
C SER A 21 -15.17 9.27 2.45
N LEU A 22 -14.89 10.43 1.87
CA LEU A 22 -14.17 11.51 2.56
C LEU A 22 -14.96 12.10 3.74
N ASP A 23 -16.29 12.11 3.65
CA ASP A 23 -17.15 12.75 4.65
C ASP A 23 -17.82 11.76 5.62
N LEU A 24 -18.05 10.51 5.17
CA LEU A 24 -18.86 9.54 5.91
C LEU A 24 -18.04 8.48 6.65
N ASP A 25 -16.78 8.26 6.27
CA ASP A 25 -15.90 7.29 6.94
C ASP A 25 -14.93 7.99 7.89
N GLU A 26 -14.50 7.29 8.93
CA GLU A 26 -13.39 7.74 9.75
C GLU A 26 -12.06 7.61 8.99
N TRP A 27 -11.22 8.63 9.12
CA TRP A 27 -9.90 8.69 8.51
C TRP A 27 -8.82 8.80 9.59
N PRO A 28 -8.19 7.67 9.96
CA PRO A 28 -7.02 7.70 10.82
C PRO A 28 -5.92 8.60 10.23
N LEU A 29 -5.16 9.27 11.10
CA LEU A 29 -4.15 10.26 10.68
C LEU A 29 -3.12 9.66 9.72
N GLU A 30 -2.75 8.40 9.92
CA GLU A 30 -1.78 7.68 9.10
C GLU A 30 -2.31 7.46 7.68
N LEU A 31 -3.60 7.13 7.56
CA LEU A 31 -4.27 7.01 6.27
C LEU A 31 -4.34 8.38 5.57
N ILE A 32 -4.66 9.46 6.29
CA ILE A 32 -4.68 10.83 5.75
C ILE A 32 -3.29 11.21 5.22
N LYS A 33 -2.23 10.91 5.97
CA LYS A 33 -0.84 11.19 5.56
C LYS A 33 -0.49 10.50 4.25
N VAL A 34 -0.80 9.20 4.11
CA VAL A 34 -0.53 8.48 2.86
C VAL A 34 -1.33 9.05 1.69
N MET A 35 -2.63 9.30 1.88
CA MET A 35 -3.48 9.86 0.82
C MET A 35 -3.02 11.26 0.39
N SER A 36 -2.58 12.09 1.34
CA SER A 36 -2.07 13.45 1.08
C SER A 36 -0.71 13.41 0.39
N ALA A 37 0.17 12.49 0.78
CA ALA A 37 1.50 12.35 0.19
C ALA A 37 1.46 11.79 -1.24
N ILE A 38 0.54 10.87 -1.53
CA ILE A 38 0.35 10.34 -2.89
C ILE A 38 -0.42 11.37 -3.73
N GLY A 39 -1.65 11.69 -3.35
CA GLY A 39 -2.51 12.59 -4.12
C GLY A 39 -2.81 12.10 -5.55
N ASN A 40 -3.63 12.86 -6.27
CA ASN A 40 -4.04 12.47 -7.63
C ASN A 40 -2.92 12.64 -8.67
N GLU A 41 -2.04 13.62 -8.48
CA GLU A 41 -0.98 13.94 -9.44
C GLU A 41 0.05 12.80 -9.53
N LEU A 42 0.65 12.40 -8.40
CA LEU A 42 1.59 11.28 -8.36
C LEU A 42 0.90 9.99 -8.80
N ALA A 43 -0.31 9.71 -8.29
CA ALA A 43 -1.05 8.52 -8.67
C ALA A 43 -1.31 8.45 -10.18
N ASN A 44 -1.74 9.53 -10.82
CA ASN A 44 -1.94 9.56 -12.27
C ASN A 44 -0.61 9.52 -13.03
N GLY A 45 0.46 10.12 -12.50
CA GLY A 45 1.81 9.99 -13.04
C GLY A 45 2.35 8.57 -13.04
N VAL A 46 1.76 7.65 -12.25
CA VAL A 46 2.05 6.21 -12.27
C VAL A 46 1.03 5.45 -13.11
N TRP A 47 -0.27 5.64 -12.83
CA TRP A 47 -1.35 4.82 -13.38
C TRP A 47 -1.95 5.33 -14.69
N GLU A 48 -1.56 6.50 -15.17
CA GLU A 48 -2.00 7.09 -16.45
C GLU A 48 -0.81 7.57 -17.30
N ALA A 49 0.40 7.07 -17.01
CA ALA A 49 1.64 7.52 -17.64
C ALA A 49 1.68 7.27 -19.15
N ASN A 50 1.03 6.21 -19.63
CA ASN A 50 0.90 5.91 -21.04
C ASN A 50 -0.56 5.56 -21.39
N ALA A 51 -1.35 6.56 -21.75
CA ALA A 51 -2.74 6.34 -22.15
C ALA A 51 -2.92 5.58 -23.48
N GLN A 52 -1.83 5.24 -24.20
CA GLN A 52 -1.84 4.52 -25.48
C GLN A 52 -2.80 5.16 -26.52
N GLY A 53 -2.89 6.49 -26.54
CA GLY A 53 -3.78 7.23 -27.43
C GLY A 53 -5.27 7.20 -27.03
N ARG A 54 -5.64 6.57 -25.92
CA ARG A 54 -7.02 6.60 -25.39
C ARG A 54 -7.28 7.93 -24.70
N LEU A 55 -8.49 8.46 -24.89
CA LEU A 55 -8.94 9.67 -24.21
C LEU A 55 -9.53 9.33 -22.85
N LYS A 56 -9.09 10.05 -21.81
CA LYS A 56 -9.65 9.93 -20.47
C LYS A 56 -11.10 10.42 -20.48
N PRO A 57 -12.06 9.66 -19.93
CA PRO A 57 -13.46 10.08 -19.87
C PRO A 57 -13.64 11.42 -19.14
N GLY A 58 -14.47 12.29 -19.73
CA GLY A 58 -14.86 13.56 -19.14
C GLY A 58 -15.92 13.45 -18.03
N PRO A 59 -16.30 14.58 -17.40
CA PRO A 59 -17.37 14.64 -16.40
C PRO A 59 -18.77 14.32 -16.93
N ASP A 60 -18.97 14.35 -18.24
CA ASP A 60 -20.20 14.05 -18.98
C ASP A 60 -20.22 12.65 -19.62
N ALA A 61 -19.08 11.94 -19.58
CA ALA A 61 -18.96 10.61 -20.15
C ALA A 61 -19.92 9.59 -19.50
N SER A 62 -20.33 8.60 -20.28
CA SER A 62 -21.24 7.56 -19.81
C SER A 62 -20.58 6.67 -18.75
N ARG A 63 -21.42 5.99 -17.95
CA ARG A 63 -20.94 5.04 -16.93
C ARG A 63 -20.12 3.92 -17.57
N GLU A 64 -20.52 3.45 -18.74
CA GLU A 64 -19.83 2.40 -19.50
C GLU A 64 -18.45 2.85 -19.97
N GLU A 65 -18.30 4.11 -20.40
CA GLU A 65 -17.02 4.69 -20.79
C GLU A 65 -16.07 4.82 -19.59
N ARG A 66 -16.58 5.28 -18.44
CA ARG A 66 -15.85 5.32 -17.17
C ARG A 66 -15.40 3.95 -16.74
N GLU A 67 -16.28 2.95 -16.80
CA GLU A 67 -15.96 1.58 -16.41
C GLU A 67 -14.86 0.98 -17.29
N ARG A 68 -14.97 1.17 -18.61
CA ARG A 68 -13.94 0.72 -19.55
C ARG A 68 -12.58 1.34 -19.24
N TRP A 69 -12.53 2.63 -18.94
CA TRP A 69 -11.29 3.31 -18.55
C TRP A 69 -10.73 2.79 -17.23
N ILE A 70 -11.57 2.68 -16.20
CA ILE A 70 -11.16 2.26 -14.84
C ILE A 70 -10.62 0.83 -14.87
N ARG A 71 -11.27 -0.09 -15.60
CA ARG A 71 -10.78 -1.47 -15.76
C ARG A 71 -9.47 -1.52 -16.55
N ALA A 72 -9.36 -0.78 -17.66
CA ALA A 72 -8.11 -0.67 -18.40
C ALA A 72 -6.95 -0.15 -17.53
N LYS A 73 -7.24 0.84 -16.67
CA LYS A 73 -6.29 1.48 -15.77
C LYS A 73 -5.79 0.55 -14.66
N TYR A 74 -6.69 -0.13 -13.95
CA TYR A 74 -6.36 -0.80 -12.68
C TYR A 74 -6.41 -2.32 -12.73
N GLU A 75 -7.36 -2.89 -13.47
CA GLU A 75 -7.49 -4.34 -13.63
C GLU A 75 -6.49 -4.85 -14.68
N GLN A 76 -6.37 -4.17 -15.82
CA GLN A 76 -5.50 -4.55 -16.92
C GLN A 76 -4.13 -3.85 -16.88
N ARG A 77 -3.98 -2.80 -16.06
CA ARG A 77 -2.74 -2.02 -15.88
C ARG A 77 -2.18 -1.46 -17.20
N LEU A 78 -3.03 -1.18 -18.20
CA LEU A 78 -2.60 -0.80 -19.55
C LEU A 78 -1.82 0.52 -19.60
N PHE A 79 -2.09 1.41 -18.65
CA PHE A 79 -1.51 2.76 -18.64
C PHE A 79 -0.41 2.93 -17.59
N LEU A 80 -0.08 1.85 -16.89
CA LEU A 80 0.92 1.85 -15.82
C LEU A 80 2.29 2.20 -16.40
N ALA A 81 3.01 3.10 -15.73
CA ALA A 81 4.36 3.49 -16.16
C ALA A 81 5.29 2.28 -16.23
N SER A 82 6.24 2.29 -17.17
CA SER A 82 7.26 1.24 -17.27
C SER A 82 8.24 1.30 -16.10
N LEU A 83 8.76 0.14 -15.70
CA LEU A 83 9.80 0.08 -14.68
C LEU A 83 11.10 0.76 -15.16
N PRO A 84 11.81 1.49 -14.29
CA PRO A 84 12.99 2.27 -14.67
C PRO A 84 14.21 1.40 -15.00
N CYS A 85 14.36 0.22 -14.39
CA CYS A 85 15.48 -0.69 -14.61
C CYS A 85 14.95 -2.12 -14.75
N ALA A 86 15.17 -2.75 -15.91
CA ALA A 86 14.76 -4.15 -16.12
C ALA A 86 15.80 -5.17 -15.60
N ASP A 87 17.02 -4.70 -15.32
CA ASP A 87 18.17 -5.58 -15.03
C ASP A 87 18.24 -6.03 -13.56
N LEU A 88 17.51 -5.36 -12.67
CA LEU A 88 17.47 -5.68 -11.24
C LEU A 88 16.13 -6.32 -10.85
N PRO A 89 16.12 -7.32 -9.95
CA PRO A 89 14.88 -7.83 -9.36
C PRO A 89 14.05 -6.71 -8.72
N LEU A 90 12.73 -6.83 -8.80
CA LEU A 90 11.80 -5.82 -8.29
C LEU A 90 11.99 -5.57 -6.79
N GLY A 91 12.25 -6.61 -6.00
CA GLY A 91 12.52 -6.46 -4.56
C GLY A 91 13.75 -5.58 -4.28
N GLN A 92 14.82 -5.75 -5.06
CA GLN A 92 16.03 -4.93 -4.92
C GLN A 92 15.77 -3.47 -5.34
N GLN A 93 15.00 -3.25 -6.40
CA GLN A 93 14.57 -1.90 -6.79
C GLN A 93 13.71 -1.25 -5.70
N LEU A 94 12.82 -2.02 -5.07
CA LEU A 94 11.94 -1.54 -3.99
C LEU A 94 12.75 -1.15 -2.75
N LEU A 95 13.75 -1.95 -2.39
CA LEU A 95 14.67 -1.63 -1.29
C LEU A 95 15.43 -0.33 -1.56
N ARG A 96 15.97 -0.15 -2.78
CA ARG A 96 16.66 1.08 -3.18
C ARG A 96 15.74 2.29 -3.11
N ALA A 97 14.57 2.21 -3.76
CA ALA A 97 13.59 3.29 -3.76
C ALA A 97 13.15 3.67 -2.33
N THR A 98 13.01 2.69 -1.44
CA THR A 98 12.68 2.94 -0.03
C THR A 98 13.84 3.59 0.73
N ALA A 99 15.09 3.19 0.46
CA ALA A 99 16.28 3.80 1.07
C ALA A 99 16.48 5.26 0.65
N GLU A 100 16.11 5.58 -0.60
CA GLU A 100 16.13 6.93 -1.19
C GLU A 100 14.88 7.76 -0.84
N GLU A 101 13.89 7.15 -0.18
CA GLU A 101 12.58 7.75 0.15
C GLU A 101 11.81 8.27 -1.08
N ASP A 102 12.03 7.68 -2.25
CA ASP A 102 11.31 7.99 -3.48
C ASP A 102 9.92 7.33 -3.47
N LEU A 103 8.94 8.08 -2.95
CA LEU A 103 7.54 7.64 -2.90
C LEU A 103 6.98 7.26 -4.27
N ARG A 104 7.35 7.97 -5.35
CA ARG A 104 6.81 7.70 -6.68
C ARG A 104 7.35 6.38 -7.21
N ALA A 105 8.65 6.13 -7.05
CA ALA A 105 9.26 4.86 -7.43
C ALA A 105 8.68 3.70 -6.60
N VAL A 106 8.48 3.88 -5.28
CA VAL A 106 7.86 2.86 -4.42
C VAL A 106 6.43 2.55 -4.90
N VAL A 107 5.57 3.55 -5.12
CA VAL A 107 4.19 3.33 -5.63
C VAL A 107 4.20 2.60 -6.96
N LEU A 108 5.11 2.95 -7.88
CA LEU A 108 5.26 2.29 -9.17
C LEU A 108 5.68 0.82 -9.01
N LEU A 109 6.69 0.55 -8.20
CA LEU A 109 7.20 -0.80 -7.97
C LEU A 109 6.15 -1.68 -7.30
N LEU A 110 5.40 -1.15 -6.34
CA LEU A 110 4.29 -1.85 -5.69
C LEU A 110 3.12 -2.11 -6.65
N ALA A 111 2.86 -1.22 -7.61
CA ALA A 111 1.85 -1.44 -8.65
C ALA A 111 2.20 -2.59 -9.61
N HIS A 112 3.50 -2.83 -9.85
CA HIS A 112 3.99 -3.97 -10.66
C HIS A 112 4.18 -5.25 -9.83
N GLY A 113 4.63 -5.11 -8.59
CA GLY A 113 5.10 -6.20 -7.75
C GLY A 113 4.00 -7.15 -7.29
N SER A 114 4.30 -8.45 -7.34
CA SER A 114 3.56 -9.46 -6.61
C SER A 114 3.95 -9.48 -5.13
N ARG A 115 3.10 -10.06 -4.27
CA ARG A 115 3.38 -10.21 -2.83
C ARG A 115 4.73 -10.87 -2.56
N GLN A 116 5.12 -11.85 -3.38
CA GLN A 116 6.41 -12.54 -3.20
C GLN A 116 7.58 -11.59 -3.47
N GLN A 117 7.50 -10.83 -4.57
CA GLN A 117 8.55 -9.90 -4.97
C GLN A 117 8.74 -8.74 -3.98
N VAL A 118 7.65 -8.21 -3.42
CA VAL A 118 7.75 -7.09 -2.43
C VAL A 118 8.28 -7.56 -1.06
N ASN A 119 8.27 -8.86 -0.79
CA ASN A 119 8.84 -9.47 0.42
C ASN A 119 10.26 -10.01 0.21
N GLU A 120 10.83 -9.86 -0.98
CA GLU A 120 12.23 -10.21 -1.23
C GLU A 120 13.15 -9.39 -0.31
N THR A 121 14.13 -10.07 0.25
CA THR A 121 15.16 -9.49 1.10
C THR A 121 16.48 -9.42 0.35
N TYR A 122 17.32 -8.44 0.68
CA TYR A 122 18.66 -8.35 0.11
C TYR A 122 19.73 -8.18 1.20
N GLY A 123 20.93 -8.70 0.92
CA GLY A 123 22.04 -8.71 1.87
C GLY A 123 21.65 -9.41 3.17
N ASP A 124 21.54 -8.63 4.23
CA ASP A 124 21.38 -9.03 5.62
C ASP A 124 19.95 -9.50 5.94
N GLY A 125 19.17 -9.97 4.96
CA GLY A 125 17.75 -10.30 5.17
C GLY A 125 16.85 -9.06 5.35
N CYS A 126 17.32 -7.87 4.97
CA CYS A 126 16.57 -6.63 5.15
C CYS A 126 15.42 -6.53 4.16
N THR A 127 14.21 -6.20 4.65
CA THR A 127 13.02 -5.90 3.83
C THR A 127 12.82 -4.39 3.70
N ALA A 128 12.00 -3.97 2.73
CA ALA A 128 11.65 -2.56 2.57
C ALA A 128 11.03 -1.96 3.84
N LEU A 129 10.33 -2.77 4.64
CA LEU A 129 9.71 -2.28 5.88
C LEU A 129 10.74 -1.95 6.96
N HIS A 130 11.84 -2.70 7.06
CA HIS A 130 12.94 -2.37 7.96
C HIS A 130 13.54 -1.00 7.61
N LEU A 131 13.78 -0.75 6.31
CA LEU A 131 14.30 0.53 5.82
C LEU A 131 13.32 1.68 6.11
N ALA A 132 12.03 1.51 5.83
CA ALA A 132 11.03 2.53 6.14
C ALA A 132 10.94 2.84 7.65
N GLY A 133 11.05 1.82 8.50
CA GLY A 133 11.15 1.97 9.95
C GLY A 133 12.40 2.74 10.38
N HIS A 134 13.57 2.39 9.82
CA HIS A 134 14.84 3.07 10.10
C HIS A 134 14.82 4.55 9.67
N LYS A 135 14.15 4.86 8.56
CA LYS A 135 13.94 6.24 8.10
C LYS A 135 12.90 7.00 8.94
N GLY A 136 12.07 6.29 9.71
CA GLY A 136 10.94 6.88 10.42
C GLY A 136 9.82 7.36 9.49
N ASN A 137 9.80 6.87 8.24
CA ASN A 137 8.87 7.32 7.22
C ASN A 137 7.56 6.54 7.29
N VAL A 138 6.60 7.09 8.05
CA VAL A 138 5.29 6.45 8.30
C VAL A 138 4.49 6.24 7.01
N VAL A 139 4.65 7.11 6.01
CA VAL A 139 3.93 7.00 4.73
C VAL A 139 4.40 5.76 3.97
N LEU A 140 5.71 5.59 3.80
CA LEU A 140 6.27 4.42 3.13
C LEU A 140 5.98 3.15 3.92
N LEU A 141 6.13 3.19 5.25
CA LEU A 141 5.85 2.05 6.13
C LEU A 141 4.40 1.56 5.96
N GLN A 142 3.44 2.48 6.06
CA GLN A 142 2.02 2.18 5.94
C GLN A 142 1.66 1.66 4.54
N LEU A 143 2.25 2.24 3.50
CA LEU A 143 2.05 1.81 2.11
C LEU A 143 2.56 0.38 1.90
N LEU A 144 3.78 0.07 2.35
CA LEU A 144 4.37 -1.27 2.24
C LEU A 144 3.50 -2.34 2.94
N ILE A 145 2.98 -2.04 4.13
CA ILE A 145 2.05 -2.92 4.85
C ILE A 145 0.78 -3.17 4.02
N TRP A 146 0.21 -2.13 3.39
CA TRP A 146 -0.99 -2.29 2.56
C TRP A 146 -0.78 -3.15 1.34
N TYR A 147 0.42 -3.17 0.75
CA TYR A 147 0.77 -4.05 -0.36
C TYR A 147 1.26 -5.43 0.10
N GLY A 148 1.21 -5.70 1.40
CA GLY A 148 1.42 -7.02 1.96
C GLY A 148 2.87 -7.38 2.22
N VAL A 149 3.74 -6.39 2.45
CA VAL A 149 5.04 -6.65 3.07
C VAL A 149 4.80 -7.15 4.50
N ASP A 150 5.48 -8.23 4.88
CA ASP A 150 5.33 -8.88 6.18
C ASP A 150 5.93 -7.99 7.29
N PRO A 151 5.11 -7.50 8.23
CA PRO A 151 5.61 -6.66 9.31
C PRO A 151 6.35 -7.45 10.38
N THR A 152 6.16 -8.78 10.44
CA THR A 152 6.80 -9.66 11.40
C THR A 152 8.16 -10.19 10.96
N ALA A 153 8.56 -9.89 9.72
CA ALA A 153 9.86 -10.29 9.17
C ALA A 153 11.01 -9.78 10.07
N ARG A 154 12.05 -10.61 10.16
CA ARG A 154 13.28 -10.28 10.88
C ARG A 154 14.46 -10.35 9.92
N ASP A 155 15.37 -9.40 10.06
CA ASP A 155 16.65 -9.43 9.36
C ASP A 155 17.59 -10.51 9.94
N ALA A 156 18.79 -10.64 9.37
CA ALA A 156 19.83 -11.58 9.79
C ALA A 156 20.37 -11.30 11.22
N HIS A 157 20.16 -10.09 11.74
CA HIS A 157 20.47 -9.71 13.12
C HIS A 157 19.31 -10.01 14.08
N GLY A 158 18.18 -10.50 13.56
CA GLY A 158 16.97 -10.78 14.31
C GLY A 158 16.16 -9.53 14.66
N ASN A 159 16.47 -8.38 14.07
CA ASN A 159 15.73 -7.14 14.28
C ASN A 159 14.48 -7.12 13.40
N SER A 160 13.38 -6.61 13.94
CA SER A 160 12.14 -6.37 13.18
C SER A 160 12.06 -4.91 12.74
N ALA A 161 11.13 -4.60 11.84
CA ALA A 161 10.85 -3.20 11.46
C ALA A 161 10.51 -2.31 12.67
N MET A 162 9.90 -2.87 13.72
CA MET A 162 9.60 -2.14 14.96
C MET A 162 10.88 -1.76 15.73
N ALA A 163 11.90 -2.61 15.73
CA ALA A 163 13.18 -2.30 16.36
C ALA A 163 13.84 -1.07 15.69
N TYR A 164 13.82 -1.03 14.35
CA TYR A 164 14.33 0.11 13.58
C TYR A 164 13.50 1.38 13.77
N ALA A 165 12.16 1.27 13.85
CA ALA A 165 11.28 2.42 14.13
C ALA A 165 11.54 3.05 15.51
N ARG A 166 11.85 2.23 16.52
CA ARG A 166 12.24 2.73 17.85
C ARG A 166 13.61 3.39 17.81
N GLN A 167 14.57 2.81 17.08
CA GLN A 167 15.90 3.39 16.92
C GLN A 167 15.85 4.77 16.26
N SER A 168 14.97 4.95 15.27
CA SER A 168 14.73 6.23 14.60
C SER A 168 13.86 7.21 15.42
N SER A 169 13.43 6.82 16.64
CA SER A 169 12.54 7.59 17.51
C SER A 169 11.22 8.01 16.85
N SER A 170 10.76 7.23 15.86
CA SER A 170 9.50 7.51 15.16
C SER A 170 8.34 6.80 15.85
N GLN A 171 7.68 7.51 16.76
CA GLN A 171 6.52 6.99 17.50
C GLN A 171 5.39 6.57 16.57
N GLU A 172 5.15 7.33 15.50
CA GLU A 172 4.10 7.04 14.53
C GLU A 172 4.34 5.70 13.81
N CYS A 173 5.58 5.40 13.43
CA CYS A 173 5.93 4.11 12.85
C CYS A 173 5.74 2.96 13.84
N VAL A 174 6.07 3.18 15.12
CA VAL A 174 5.86 2.20 16.19
C VAL A 174 4.36 1.92 16.37
N ASP A 175 3.53 2.96 16.39
CA ASP A 175 2.08 2.85 16.57
C ASP A 175 1.43 2.09 15.40
N VAL A 176 1.82 2.42 14.15
CA VAL A 176 1.38 1.68 12.96
C VAL A 176 1.75 0.20 13.07
N LEU A 177 3.01 -0.12 13.36
CA LEU A 177 3.46 -1.52 13.46
C LEU A 177 2.75 -2.28 14.59
N ALA A 178 2.49 -1.63 15.72
CA ALA A 178 1.76 -2.21 16.84
C ALA A 178 0.31 -2.56 16.43
N GLN A 179 -0.37 -1.70 15.67
CA GLN A 179 -1.73 -1.96 15.18
C GLN A 179 -1.81 -3.20 14.27
N TYR A 180 -0.78 -3.45 13.46
CA TYR A 180 -0.73 -4.60 12.54
C TYR A 180 -0.15 -5.88 13.16
N GLY A 181 0.00 -5.93 14.49
CA GLY A 181 0.35 -7.14 15.21
C GLY A 181 1.85 -7.42 15.35
N CYS A 182 2.72 -6.43 15.12
CA CYS A 182 4.11 -6.51 15.57
C CYS A 182 4.16 -6.39 17.10
N THR A 183 3.90 -7.49 17.80
CA THR A 183 4.21 -7.60 19.21
C THR A 183 5.68 -7.98 19.35
N ASP A 184 6.46 -7.13 20.01
CA ASP A 184 7.85 -7.41 20.33
C ASP A 184 7.89 -8.38 21.52
N GLU A 185 8.16 -9.66 21.26
CA GLU A 185 8.38 -10.74 22.24
C GLU A 185 9.67 -10.54 23.09
N ARG A 186 10.00 -9.30 23.45
CA ARG A 186 11.12 -8.97 24.34
C ARG A 186 10.74 -8.16 25.57
N TYR A 187 9.45 -7.79 25.74
CA TYR A 187 8.96 -7.16 26.97
C TYR A 187 7.51 -7.58 27.30
N PRO A 188 7.29 -8.51 28.24
CA PRO A 188 5.94 -8.85 28.69
C PRO A 188 5.50 -7.89 29.80
N LEU A 189 4.62 -6.93 29.49
CA LEU A 189 3.80 -6.26 30.51
C LEU A 189 2.36 -6.07 30.02
N MET A 190 1.46 -6.31 30.96
CA MET A 190 0.05 -6.63 30.81
C MET A 190 -0.84 -5.46 30.37
N ALA A 191 -1.85 -5.77 29.55
CA ALA A 191 -3.29 -5.63 29.82
C ALA A 191 -4.07 -5.18 28.58
N THR A 192 -5.06 -5.99 28.20
CA THR A 192 -6.16 -5.61 27.33
C THR A 192 -7.07 -4.58 28.03
N PRO A 193 -7.77 -3.74 27.25
CA PRO A 193 -9.19 -4.01 27.11
C PRO A 193 -9.68 -4.02 25.66
N ASN A 194 -10.75 -4.78 25.48
CA ASN A 194 -11.50 -5.04 24.26
C ASN A 194 -11.84 -3.79 23.41
N LEU A 195 -11.73 -3.96 22.10
CA LEU A 195 -12.67 -3.36 21.13
C LEU A 195 -13.26 -4.49 20.27
N SER A 196 -14.45 -4.92 20.69
CA SER A 196 -15.54 -5.50 19.87
C SER A 196 -15.18 -6.58 18.85
N ARG A 197 -15.13 -7.84 19.31
CA ARG A 197 -15.50 -9.00 18.48
C ARG A 197 -16.98 -9.35 18.71
N ARG A 198 -17.81 -9.26 17.66
CA ARG A 198 -18.93 -10.19 17.40
C ARG A 198 -19.23 -10.14 15.89
N ASN A 199 -18.69 -11.10 15.13
CA ASN A 199 -19.31 -12.39 14.71
C ASN A 199 -20.43 -12.20 13.67
N THR A 200 -20.58 -12.97 12.59
CA THR A 200 -19.84 -14.04 11.90
C THR A 200 -20.69 -14.33 10.68
N ASN A 201 -20.11 -14.38 9.49
CA ASN A 201 -20.46 -15.46 8.59
C ASN A 201 -19.21 -15.91 7.84
N ARG A 202 -18.64 -17.01 8.34
CA ARG A 202 -17.57 -17.76 7.71
C ARG A 202 -18.18 -18.49 6.52
N ASN A 203 -17.76 -18.10 5.33
CA ASN A 203 -17.49 -19.00 4.20
C ASN A 203 -16.85 -18.18 3.09
N ASN A 204 -15.54 -18.35 2.93
CA ASN A 204 -14.89 -18.62 1.65
C ASN A 204 -13.38 -18.42 1.77
N SER A 205 -12.66 -19.49 1.44
CA SER A 205 -11.34 -19.50 0.79
C SER A 205 -10.67 -18.12 0.64
N CYS A 206 -10.01 -17.67 1.70
CA CYS A 206 -9.31 -16.39 1.70
C CYS A 206 -8.00 -16.50 0.89
N SER A 207 -8.12 -16.36 -0.43
CA SER A 207 -7.05 -15.72 -1.21
C SER A 207 -6.96 -14.27 -0.73
N SER A 208 -6.18 -14.04 0.33
CA SER A 208 -5.90 -12.73 0.93
C SER A 208 -5.07 -11.87 -0.03
N ARG A 209 -5.70 -11.42 -1.12
CA ARG A 209 -5.11 -10.46 -2.03
C ARG A 209 -5.31 -9.06 -1.44
N PHE A 210 -4.19 -8.43 -1.12
CA PHE A 210 -4.10 -7.08 -0.59
C PHE A 210 -4.49 -6.06 -1.67
N PRO A 211 -5.09 -4.92 -1.29
CA PRO A 211 -5.57 -3.93 -2.25
C PRO A 211 -4.42 -3.35 -3.04
N THR A 212 -4.57 -3.29 -4.36
CA THR A 212 -3.60 -2.62 -5.22
C THR A 212 -3.70 -1.10 -5.09
N ILE A 213 -4.85 -0.53 -4.68
CA ILE A 213 -5.07 0.92 -4.57
C ILE A 213 -6.10 1.24 -3.48
N ILE A 214 -5.90 2.34 -2.77
CA ILE A 214 -6.89 2.94 -1.88
C ILE A 214 -7.32 4.29 -2.45
N CYS A 215 -8.63 4.49 -2.59
CA CYS A 215 -9.23 5.70 -3.14
C CYS A 215 -10.18 6.33 -2.12
N GLY A 216 -10.02 7.63 -1.87
CA GLY A 216 -11.06 8.45 -1.27
C GLY A 216 -12.05 8.92 -2.34
N PHE A 217 -13.35 8.93 -2.05
CA PHE A 217 -14.39 9.48 -2.90
C PHE A 217 -15.25 10.51 -2.16
#